data_AF-A0A4R3YTQ3-F1
#
_entry.id   AF-A0A4R3YTQ3-F1
#
_cell.length_a   1.000
_cell.length_b   1.000
_cell.length_c   1.000
_cell.angle_alpha   90.00
_cell.angle_beta   90.00
_cell.angle_gamma   90.00
#
_symmetry.space_group_name_H-M   'P 1'
#
loop_
_entity.id
_entity.type
_entity.pdbx_description
1 polymer ?
#
loop_
_entity_poly.entity_id
_entity_poly.type
_entity_poly.pdbx_seq_one_letter_code
_entity_poly.pdbx_strand_id
1 'polypeptide(L)'
;MIVFTALVMLVVSFWLVFALIGAVFKLAFGIIGGVFSIIASVLGVLFGGLALLIAGPIVAIAMLPLLAPVLLVAVIVWLIARSARRPQVVVTQAAPTTH
;
A
#
# COMPACT_ATOMS: atom_id res chain seq x y z
N MET A 1 -5.88 50.14 35.98
CA MET A 1 -5.44 48.73 35.88
C MET A 1 -6.63 47.79 35.72
N ILE A 2 -7.63 47.81 36.63
CA ILE A 2 -8.85 46.96 36.57
C ILE A 2 -9.60 46.99 35.23
N VAL A 3 -9.82 48.17 34.62
CA VAL A 3 -10.54 48.27 33.34
C VAL A 3 -9.82 47.51 32.23
N PHE A 4 -8.49 47.61 32.18
CA PHE A 4 -7.68 46.88 31.20
C PHE A 4 -7.75 45.37 31.43
N THR A 5 -7.66 44.94 32.69
CA THR A 5 -7.80 43.52 33.06
C THR A 5 -9.19 42.98 32.69
N ALA A 6 -10.25 43.75 32.89
CA ALA A 6 -11.61 43.37 32.51
C ALA A 6 -11.78 43.25 30.99
N LEU A 7 -11.21 44.18 30.22
CA LEU A 7 -11.21 44.11 28.75
C LEU A 7 -10.47 42.87 28.24
N VAL A 8 -9.30 42.57 28.81
CA VAL A 8 -8.53 41.36 28.46
C VAL A 8 -9.34 40.09 28.79
N MET A 9 -9.95 40.01 29.97
CA MET A 9 -10.81 38.88 30.36
C MET A 9 -11.98 38.69 29.39
N LEU A 10 -12.62 39.77 28.94
CA LEU A 10 -13.71 39.70 27.97
C LEU A 10 -13.21 39.16 26.63
N VAL A 11 -12.10 39.68 26.12
CA VAL A 11 -11.51 39.23 24.85
C VAL A 11 -11.10 37.75 24.91
N VAL A 12 -10.46 37.32 25.99
CA VAL A 12 -10.05 35.92 26.17
C VAL A 12 -11.28 35.02 26.27
N SER A 13 -12.30 35.43 27.03
CA SER A 13 -13.52 34.63 27.18
C SER A 13 -14.27 34.49 25.86
N PHE A 14 -14.38 35.58 25.10
CA PHE A 14 -14.98 35.57 23.77
C PHE A 14 -14.18 34.67 22.82
N TRP A 15 -12.86 34.83 22.79
CA TRP A 15 -11.98 33.97 22.00
C TRP A 15 -12.13 32.48 22.35
N LEU A 16 -12.25 32.16 23.64
CA LEU A 16 -12.42 30.79 24.12
C LEU A 16 -13.72 30.15 23.60
N VAL A 17 -14.79 30.93 23.52
CA VAL A 17 -16.08 30.46 22.98
C VAL A 17 -15.93 30.10 21.50
N PHE A 18 -15.31 30.96 20.69
CA PHE A 18 -15.08 30.64 19.27
C PHE A 18 -14.10 29.49 19.07
N ALA A 19 -13.07 29.39 19.91
CA ALA A 19 -12.14 28.26 19.90
C ALA A 19 -12.86 26.94 20.23
N LEU A 20 -13.75 26.95 21.23
CA LEU A 20 -14.55 25.78 21.60
C LEU A 20 -15.51 25.37 20.48
N ILE A 21 -16.21 26.34 19.89
CA ILE A 21 -17.09 26.09 18.73
C ILE A 21 -16.28 25.48 17.58
N GLY A 22 -15.13 26.07 17.23
CA GLY A 22 -14.24 25.55 16.21
C GLY A 22 -13.74 24.14 16.50
N ALA A 23 -13.41 23.84 17.75
CA ALA A 23 -13.01 22.51 18.19
C ALA A 23 -14.14 21.48 18.04
N VAL A 24 -15.37 21.83 18.43
CA VAL A 24 -16.56 20.97 18.28
C VAL A 24 -16.86 20.71 16.81
N PHE A 25 -16.85 21.73 15.96
CA PHE A 25 -17.05 21.57 14.52
C PHE A 25 -15.95 20.68 13.91
N LYS A 26 -14.69 20.91 14.27
CA LYS A 26 -13.57 20.10 13.79
C LYS A 26 -13.71 18.64 14.21
N LEU A 27 -14.16 18.38 15.44
CA LEU A 27 -14.40 17.02 15.91
C LEU A 27 -15.56 16.37 15.14
N ALA A 28 -16.68 17.08 14.95
CA ALA A 28 -17.82 16.57 14.20
C ALA A 28 -17.46 16.26 12.74
N PHE A 29 -16.84 17.21 12.04
CA PHE A 29 -16.39 17.01 10.66
C PHE A 29 -15.26 15.97 10.55
N GLY A 30 -14.39 15.87 11.55
CA GLY A 30 -13.37 14.83 11.61
C GLY A 30 -13.98 13.43 11.72
N ILE A 31 -15.01 13.26 12.55
CA ILE A 31 -15.74 11.98 12.66
C ILE A 31 -16.47 11.67 11.36
N ILE A 32 -17.24 12.62 10.83
CA ILE A 32 -17.99 12.45 9.57
C ILE A 32 -17.03 12.13 8.43
N GLY A 33 -16.00 12.95 8.23
CA GLY A 33 -14.98 12.76 7.20
C GLY A 33 -14.23 11.43 7.36
N GLY A 34 -13.93 11.02 8.59
CA GLY A 34 -13.32 9.73 8.89
C GLY A 34 -14.21 8.55 8.47
N VAL A 35 -15.50 8.59 8.80
CA VAL A 35 -16.47 7.56 8.39
C VAL A 35 -16.59 7.49 6.86
N PHE A 36 -16.74 8.65 6.20
CA PHE A 36 -16.77 8.72 4.74
C PHE A 36 -15.47 8.22 4.11
N SER A 37 -14.32 8.48 4.72
CA SER A 37 -13.02 8.00 4.26
C SER A 37 -12.93 6.47 4.33
N ILE A 38 -13.42 5.84 5.41
CA ILE A 38 -13.47 4.38 5.52
C ILE A 38 -14.37 3.80 4.43
N ILE A 39 -15.58 4.34 4.27
CA ILE A 39 -16.53 3.87 3.25
C ILE A 39 -15.94 4.03 1.86
N ALA A 40 -15.37 5.20 1.55
CA ALA A 40 -14.73 5.47 0.27
C ALA A 40 -13.50 4.58 0.04
N SER A 41 -12.74 4.25 1.08
CA SER A 41 -11.61 3.32 0.98
C SER A 41 -12.07 1.91 0.64
N VAL A 42 -13.13 1.41 1.30
CA VAL A 42 -13.66 0.07 1.02
C VAL A 42 -14.22 0.00 -0.40
N LEU A 43 -15.02 0.98 -0.80
CA LEU A 43 -15.56 1.06 -2.15
C LEU A 43 -14.44 1.25 -3.18
N GLY A 44 -13.44 2.07 -2.87
CA GLY A 44 -12.27 2.33 -3.72
C GLY A 44 -11.43 1.07 -3.94
N VAL A 45 -11.20 0.26 -2.91
CA VAL A 45 -10.52 -1.03 -3.05
C VAL A 45 -11.37 -2.01 -3.86
N LEU A 46 -12.69 -2.06 -3.63
CA LEU A 46 -13.57 -2.95 -4.35
C LEU A 46 -13.63 -2.62 -5.85
N PHE A 47 -13.96 -1.37 -6.18
CA PHE A 47 -14.09 -0.94 -7.58
C PHE A 47 -12.73 -0.74 -8.25
N GLY A 48 -11.74 -0.17 -7.56
CA GLY A 48 -10.38 -0.03 -8.06
C GLY A 48 -9.70 -1.37 -8.25
N GLY A 49 -9.91 -2.32 -7.34
CA GLY A 49 -9.45 -3.70 -7.49
C GLY A 49 -10.11 -4.41 -8.67
N LEU A 50 -11.42 -4.26 -8.84
CA LEU A 50 -12.13 -4.81 -9.99
C LEU A 50 -11.65 -4.18 -11.31
N ALA A 51 -11.46 -2.85 -11.33
CA ALA A 51 -10.89 -2.15 -12.47
C ALA A 51 -9.48 -2.62 -12.78
N LEU A 52 -8.62 -2.81 -11.78
CA LEU A 52 -7.27 -3.37 -11.96
C LEU A 52 -7.30 -4.84 -12.41
N LEU A 53 -8.27 -5.63 -11.97
CA LEU A 53 -8.39 -7.01 -12.41
C LEU A 53 -8.72 -7.10 -13.90
N ILE A 54 -9.54 -6.18 -14.41
CA ILE A 54 -9.95 -6.14 -15.82
C ILE A 54 -8.90 -5.42 -16.67
N ALA A 55 -8.47 -4.23 -16.25
CA ALA A 55 -7.55 -3.39 -17.01
C ALA A 55 -6.09 -3.82 -16.85
N GLY A 56 -5.72 -4.42 -15.72
CA GLY A 56 -4.35 -4.84 -15.43
C GLY A 56 -3.75 -5.76 -16.49
N PRO A 57 -4.43 -6.84 -16.92
CA PRO A 57 -3.97 -7.68 -18.02
C PRO A 57 -3.78 -6.92 -19.33
N ILE A 58 -4.69 -6.01 -19.65
CA ILE A 58 -4.65 -5.21 -20.88
C ILE A 58 -3.44 -4.28 -20.84
N VAL A 59 -3.23 -3.59 -19.72
CA VAL A 59 -2.08 -2.68 -19.52
C VAL A 59 -0.77 -3.47 -19.51
N ALA A 60 -0.73 -4.66 -18.90
CA ALA A 60 0.45 -5.51 -18.88
C ALA A 60 0.85 -5.98 -20.28
N ILE A 61 -0.12 -6.36 -21.13
CA ILE A 61 0.12 -6.70 -22.54
C ILE A 61 0.55 -5.46 -23.33
N ALA A 62 -0.04 -4.29 -23.07
CA ALA A 62 0.35 -3.04 -23.70
C ALA A 62 1.79 -2.60 -23.32
N MET A 63 2.23 -2.92 -22.10
CA MET A 63 3.59 -2.68 -21.61
C MET A 63 4.59 -3.80 -21.96
N LEU A 64 4.15 -4.86 -22.63
CA LEU A 64 5.01 -5.95 -23.07
C LEU A 64 6.27 -5.51 -23.82
N PRO A 65 6.27 -4.54 -24.76
CA PRO A 65 7.51 -4.11 -25.41
C PRO A 65 8.53 -3.52 -24.42
N LEU A 66 8.07 -2.89 -23.34
CA LEU A 66 8.94 -2.36 -22.29
C LEU A 66 9.39 -3.44 -21.30
N LEU A 67 8.51 -4.41 -20.98
CA LEU A 67 8.77 -5.50 -20.04
C LEU A 67 9.50 -6.69 -20.68
N ALA A 68 9.45 -6.84 -22.00
CA ALA A 68 10.06 -7.92 -22.77
C ALA A 68 11.56 -8.14 -22.47
N PRO A 69 12.43 -7.10 -22.46
CA PRO A 69 13.85 -7.32 -22.14
C PRO A 69 14.05 -7.87 -20.73
N VAL A 70 13.27 -7.41 -19.75
CA VAL A 70 13.35 -7.89 -18.36
C VAL A 70 12.83 -9.32 -18.22
N LEU A 71 11.71 -9.63 -18.88
CA LEU A 71 11.13 -10.98 -18.94
C LEU A 71 12.11 -11.99 -19.55
N LEU A 72 12.82 -11.60 -20.62
CA LEU A 72 13.82 -12.45 -21.25
C LEU A 72 14.92 -12.84 -20.26
N VAL A 73 15.49 -11.86 -19.55
CA VAL A 73 16.52 -12.11 -18.52
C VAL A 73 15.98 -13.01 -17.41
N ALA A 74 14.76 -12.73 -16.92
CA ALA A 74 14.13 -13.53 -15.88
C ALA A 74 13.92 -15.00 -16.29
N VAL A 75 13.46 -15.24 -17.53
CA VAL A 75 13.28 -16.59 -18.09
C VAL A 75 14.61 -17.32 -18.22
N ILE A 76 15.67 -16.64 -18.69
CA ILE A 76 17.01 -17.23 -18.80
C ILE A 76 17.51 -17.67 -17.41
N VAL A 77 17.44 -16.78 -16.42
CA VAL A 77 17.87 -17.07 -15.04
C VAL A 77 17.06 -18.23 -14.47
N TRP A 78 15.75 -18.25 -14.69
CA TRP A 78 14.88 -19.32 -14.23
C TRP A 78 15.22 -20.66 -14.87
N LEU A 79 15.50 -20.70 -16.17
CA LEU A 79 15.92 -21.93 -16.88
C LEU A 79 17.25 -22.47 -16.33
N ILE A 80 18.22 -21.59 -16.09
CA ILE A 80 19.51 -21.98 -15.49
C ILE A 80 19.27 -22.57 -14.08
N ALA A 81 18.56 -21.84 -13.22
CA ALA A 81 18.26 -22.30 -11.86
C ALA A 81 17.44 -23.60 -11.85
N ARG A 82 16.53 -23.79 -12.81
CA ARG A 82 15.75 -25.02 -12.95
C ARG A 82 16.61 -26.19 -13.42
N SER A 83 17.53 -25.96 -14.36
CA SER A 83 18.45 -27.00 -14.86
C SER A 83 19.46 -27.45 -13.80
N ALA A 84 19.94 -26.53 -12.96
CA ALA A 84 20.86 -26.81 -11.88
C ALA A 84 20.24 -27.65 -10.74
N ARG A 85 18.90 -27.67 -10.63
CA ARG A 85 18.17 -28.47 -9.63
C ARG A 85 17.94 -29.93 -10.04
N ARG A 86 18.49 -30.41 -11.16
CA ARG A 86 18.39 -31.85 -11.49
C ARG A 86 19.05 -32.69 -10.38
N PRO A 87 18.42 -33.78 -9.90
CA PRO A 87 19.00 -34.63 -8.86
C PRO A 87 20.33 -35.16 -9.37
N GLN A 88 21.42 -34.89 -8.66
CA GLN A 88 22.67 -35.60 -8.88
C GLN A 88 22.39 -37.07 -8.57
N VAL A 89 22.26 -37.89 -9.62
CA VAL A 89 22.33 -39.34 -9.47
C VAL A 89 23.75 -39.60 -8.99
N VAL A 90 23.91 -39.73 -7.68
CA VAL A 90 25.11 -40.28 -7.07
C VAL A 90 25.20 -41.69 -7.60
N VAL A 91 25.98 -41.89 -8.66
CA VAL A 91 26.38 -43.22 -9.10
C VAL A 91 27.28 -43.73 -7.98
N THR A 92 26.68 -44.45 -7.04
CA THR A 92 27.41 -45.25 -6.06
C THR A 92 28.24 -46.22 -6.91
N GLN A 93 29.52 -45.91 -7.09
CA GLN A 93 30.46 -46.83 -7.69
C GLN A 93 30.47 -48.07 -6.78
N ALA A 94 29.82 -49.14 -7.24
CA ALA A 94 29.87 -50.42 -6.57
C ALA A 94 31.34 -50.87 -6.55
N ALA A 95 31.87 -51.04 -5.35
CA ALA A 95 33.23 -51.52 -5.13
C ALA A 95 33.44 -52.87 -5.85
N PRO A 96 34.60 -53.09 -6.48
CA PRO A 96 34.88 -54.37 -7.12
C PRO A 96 35.06 -55.43 -6.04
N THR A 97 34.21 -56.46 -6.07
CA THR A 97 34.37 -57.70 -5.32
C THR A 97 35.63 -58.40 -5.83
N THR A 98 36.71 -58.38 -5.05
CA THR A 98 37.88 -59.24 -5.25
C THR A 98 37.51 -60.69 -4.92
N HIS A 99 37.94 -61.58 -5.83
CA HIS A 99 37.82 -63.04 -5.80
C HIS A 99 38.41 -63.70 -4.56
#